data_AF-A0A832SKW5-F1
#
_entry.id   AF-A0A832SKW5-F1
#
_cell.length_a   1.000
_cell.length_b   1.000
_cell.length_c   1.000
_cell.angle_alpha   90.00
_cell.angle_beta   90.00
_cell.angle_gamma   90.00
#
_symmetry.space_group_name_H-M   'P 1'
#
loop_
_entity.id
_entity.type
_entity.pdbx_description
1 polymer ?
#
loop_
_entity_poly.entity_id
_entity_poly.type
_entity_poly.pdbx_seq_one_letter_code
_entity_poly.pdbx_strand_id
1 'polypeptide(L)'
;EPKSEAFSPLALNNRVRPAKGGYSVGHKDITAGTIATGVYDILPGGKVSPPVQGIGMPPKYYILSNNHVLAASNAGQIGDAVLQPGAFDGGKDPEDRIGTLFRFVPIDFSEPRESQNNTVDCALALVEFCNIDREIYWIGEVRGWKQKNFVKVGDLVKKTGRTTAFTTGRITAVNATVDINYSQGKVARFKDQIITTSMSEGGDSGSLITTLDNVAVGLLFAGSSTVTIANQIENVRALLKVEVAEQVIN
;
A
#
# COMPACT_ATOMS: atom_id res chain seq x y z
N GLU A 1 30.84 -13.02 25.22
CA GLU A 1 29.41 -13.19 24.92
C GLU A 1 29.23 -13.21 23.40
N PRO A 2 28.58 -14.21 22.81
CA PRO A 2 28.25 -14.15 21.40
C PRO A 2 27.12 -13.13 21.21
N LYS A 3 27.31 -12.17 20.30
CA LYS A 3 26.29 -11.22 19.87
C LYS A 3 25.07 -12.03 19.43
N SER A 4 23.91 -11.73 20.01
CA SER A 4 22.65 -12.28 19.52
C SER A 4 22.50 -11.87 18.06
N GLU A 5 22.62 -12.82 17.13
CA GLU A 5 22.09 -12.64 15.79
C GLU A 5 20.59 -12.42 15.97
N ALA A 6 20.15 -11.18 15.80
CA ALA A 6 18.73 -10.90 15.69
C ALA A 6 18.23 -11.75 14.53
N PHE A 7 17.38 -12.74 14.80
CA PHE A 7 16.64 -13.46 13.79
C PHE A 7 15.86 -12.41 12.98
N SER A 8 16.43 -11.97 11.87
CA SER A 8 15.72 -11.22 10.86
C SER A 8 14.75 -12.22 10.24
N PRO A 9 13.42 -12.08 10.44
CA PRO A 9 12.48 -12.92 9.72
C PRO A 9 12.83 -12.79 8.24
N LEU A 10 13.10 -13.92 7.57
CA LEU A 10 13.50 -14.04 6.16
C LEU A 10 13.01 -12.82 5.35
N ALA A 11 13.93 -11.91 5.06
CA ALA A 11 13.54 -10.60 4.58
C ALA A 11 12.85 -10.74 3.22
N LEU A 12 11.66 -10.14 3.08
CA LEU A 12 10.91 -10.10 1.80
C LEU A 12 11.53 -9.06 0.85
N ASN A 13 12.85 -9.03 0.82
CA ASN A 13 13.69 -8.05 0.15
C ASN A 13 14.52 -8.67 -0.98
N ASN A 14 14.32 -9.95 -1.27
CA ASN A 14 14.92 -10.63 -2.42
C ASN A 14 14.10 -10.37 -3.69
N ARG A 15 14.78 -10.43 -4.84
CA ARG A 15 14.13 -10.38 -6.15
C ARG A 15 13.26 -11.62 -6.36
N VAL A 16 11.99 -11.40 -6.72
CA VAL A 16 11.01 -12.45 -7.02
C VAL A 16 10.17 -12.08 -8.24
N ARG A 17 9.83 -13.09 -9.07
CA ARG A 17 8.92 -12.95 -10.22
C ARG A 17 8.07 -14.24 -10.35
N PRO A 18 6.73 -14.15 -10.42
CA PRO A 18 5.94 -12.94 -10.17
C PRO A 18 6.12 -12.45 -8.73
N ALA A 19 6.13 -11.14 -8.54
CA ALA A 19 6.17 -10.54 -7.22
C ALA A 19 4.79 -10.63 -6.55
N LYS A 20 4.77 -10.90 -5.25
CA LYS A 20 3.53 -10.96 -4.43
C LYS A 20 3.41 -9.72 -3.55
N GLY A 21 2.20 -9.47 -3.04
CA GLY A 21 2.02 -8.54 -1.94
C GLY A 21 2.89 -8.92 -0.73
N GLY A 22 3.36 -7.91 0.00
CA GLY A 22 4.29 -8.07 1.14
C GLY A 22 5.77 -7.96 0.79
N TYR A 23 6.16 -8.12 -0.48
CA TYR A 23 7.55 -7.96 -0.92
C TYR A 23 7.97 -6.49 -1.07
N SER A 24 9.28 -6.26 -0.96
CA SER A 24 9.92 -4.96 -1.17
C SER A 24 9.71 -4.41 -2.57
N VAL A 25 9.40 -3.11 -2.65
CA VAL A 25 9.31 -2.33 -3.90
C VAL A 25 9.64 -0.87 -3.62
N GLY A 26 10.08 -0.14 -4.63
CA GLY A 26 10.19 1.31 -4.51
C GLY A 26 10.54 2.01 -5.80
N HIS A 27 10.29 3.32 -5.82
CA HIS A 27 10.90 4.22 -6.79
C HIS A 27 12.43 4.13 -6.69
N LYS A 28 13.12 4.22 -7.82
CA LYS A 28 14.59 4.12 -7.87
C LYS A 28 15.33 5.14 -6.97
N ASP A 29 14.72 6.29 -6.72
CA ASP A 29 15.32 7.41 -5.96
C ASP A 29 14.85 7.49 -4.49
N ILE A 30 14.14 6.49 -3.97
CA ILE A 30 13.77 6.40 -2.54
C ILE A 30 14.38 5.18 -1.88
N THR A 31 14.08 4.93 -0.61
CA THR A 31 14.56 3.75 0.12
C THR A 31 13.88 2.46 -0.38
N ALA A 32 12.84 2.00 0.30
CA ALA A 32 11.97 0.91 -0.13
C ALA A 32 10.72 0.86 0.76
N GLY A 33 9.59 0.50 0.16
CA GLY A 33 8.36 0.13 0.85
C GLY A 33 7.93 -1.29 0.49
N THR A 34 6.63 -1.54 0.55
CA THR A 34 6.01 -2.85 0.38
C THR A 34 4.97 -2.82 -0.75
N ILE A 35 4.91 -3.89 -1.54
CA ILE A 35 3.83 -4.14 -2.50
C ILE A 35 2.54 -4.44 -1.72
N ALA A 36 1.47 -3.69 -1.97
CA ALA A 36 0.16 -4.02 -1.43
C ALA A 36 -0.36 -5.33 -2.06
N THR A 37 -0.58 -5.28 -3.36
CA THR A 37 -1.07 -6.36 -4.22
C THR A 37 -1.06 -5.90 -5.69
N GLY A 38 -1.26 -6.83 -6.62
CA GLY A 38 -1.60 -6.53 -8.02
C GLY A 38 -3.04 -6.01 -8.17
N VAL A 39 -3.23 -4.96 -8.99
CA VAL A 39 -4.54 -4.36 -9.27
C VAL A 39 -4.70 -4.04 -10.77
N TYR A 40 -5.92 -3.73 -11.19
CA TYR A 40 -6.24 -3.29 -12.55
C TYR A 40 -7.26 -2.14 -12.54
N ASP A 41 -7.43 -1.39 -13.65
CA ASP A 41 -8.42 -0.30 -13.71
C ASP A 41 -9.86 -0.83 -13.60
N ILE A 42 -10.77 -0.08 -12.98
CA ILE A 42 -12.20 -0.42 -12.97
C ILE A 42 -12.69 -0.66 -14.40
N LEU A 43 -13.23 -1.87 -14.63
CA LEU A 43 -13.64 -2.35 -15.94
C LEU A 43 -14.97 -1.71 -16.41
N PRO A 44 -15.32 -1.82 -17.71
CA PRO A 44 -16.60 -1.34 -18.23
C PRO A 44 -17.80 -1.83 -17.41
N GLY A 45 -18.75 -0.92 -17.16
CA GLY A 45 -19.91 -1.16 -16.30
C GLY A 45 -19.63 -1.04 -14.79
N GLY A 46 -18.35 -1.02 -14.39
CA GLY A 46 -17.95 -0.85 -13.00
C GLY A 46 -18.18 0.58 -12.49
N LYS A 47 -18.45 0.70 -11.19
CA LYS A 47 -18.72 1.98 -10.53
C LYS A 47 -17.96 2.10 -9.21
N VAL A 48 -17.63 3.34 -8.86
CA VAL A 48 -17.02 3.67 -7.56
C VAL A 48 -18.09 3.73 -6.48
N SER A 49 -19.21 4.41 -6.74
CA SER A 49 -20.31 4.59 -5.78
C SER A 49 -21.68 4.59 -6.48
N PRO A 50 -22.63 3.73 -6.06
CA PRO A 50 -22.36 2.52 -5.25
C PRO A 50 -21.37 1.61 -6.00
N PRO A 51 -20.55 0.81 -5.28
CA PRO A 51 -19.56 -0.01 -5.94
C PRO A 51 -20.23 -1.13 -6.73
N VAL A 52 -19.88 -1.23 -8.01
CA VAL A 52 -20.33 -2.29 -8.91
C VAL A 52 -19.10 -2.81 -9.62
N GLN A 53 -18.95 -4.13 -9.67
CA GLN A 53 -17.85 -4.79 -10.38
C GLN A 53 -18.07 -4.67 -11.89
N GLY A 54 -17.07 -4.16 -12.60
CA GLY A 54 -17.07 -4.17 -14.06
C GLY A 54 -16.72 -5.55 -14.62
N ILE A 55 -17.08 -5.80 -15.87
CA ILE A 55 -16.81 -7.08 -16.55
C ILE A 55 -16.04 -6.80 -17.83
N GLY A 56 -14.96 -7.55 -18.06
CA GLY A 56 -14.15 -7.43 -19.26
C GLY A 56 -12.72 -7.93 -19.06
N MET A 57 -11.86 -7.59 -20.02
CA MET A 57 -10.44 -7.90 -19.97
C MET A 57 -9.65 -6.66 -19.53
N PRO A 58 -8.88 -6.73 -18.42
CA PRO A 58 -7.99 -5.64 -18.04
C PRO A 58 -6.92 -5.38 -19.11
N PRO A 59 -6.78 -4.16 -19.63
CA PRO A 59 -5.75 -3.85 -20.61
C PRO A 59 -4.37 -3.63 -19.98
N LYS A 60 -4.34 -3.35 -18.68
CA LYS A 60 -3.15 -2.99 -17.90
C LYS A 60 -3.27 -3.55 -16.49
N TYR A 61 -2.11 -3.85 -15.92
CA TYR A 61 -1.96 -4.32 -14.55
C TYR A 61 -0.98 -3.42 -13.82
N TYR A 62 -1.18 -3.30 -12.51
CA TYR A 62 -0.44 -2.38 -11.69
C TYR A 62 0.01 -3.02 -10.38
N ILE A 63 1.16 -2.58 -9.89
CA ILE A 63 1.55 -2.70 -8.50
C ILE A 63 0.90 -1.55 -7.73
N LEU A 64 0.12 -1.86 -6.69
CA LEU A 64 -0.37 -0.87 -5.73
C LEU A 64 0.61 -0.73 -4.56
N SER A 65 0.95 0.51 -4.20
CA SER A 65 1.67 0.85 -2.97
C SER A 65 1.41 2.33 -2.62
N ASN A 66 2.19 2.93 -1.72
CA ASN A 66 2.06 4.35 -1.37
C ASN A 66 2.70 5.28 -2.42
N ASN A 67 2.24 6.53 -2.45
CA ASN A 67 2.90 7.61 -3.19
C ASN A 67 4.32 7.83 -2.68
N HIS A 68 4.57 7.88 -1.38
CA HIS A 68 5.96 8.07 -0.91
C HIS A 68 6.88 6.89 -1.26
N VAL A 69 6.32 5.72 -1.60
CA VAL A 69 7.05 4.53 -2.03
C VAL A 69 7.30 4.53 -3.53
N LEU A 70 6.28 4.81 -4.36
CA LEU A 70 6.40 4.69 -5.84
C LEU A 70 6.57 6.02 -6.58
N ALA A 71 6.17 7.14 -5.96
CA ALA A 71 6.16 8.49 -6.56
C ALA A 71 7.02 9.49 -5.77
N ALA A 72 7.88 9.00 -4.88
CA ALA A 72 8.84 9.81 -4.13
C ALA A 72 8.23 11.05 -3.45
N SER A 73 7.05 10.89 -2.84
CA SER A 73 6.32 11.98 -2.15
C SER A 73 6.06 13.16 -3.10
N ASN A 74 5.42 12.85 -4.23
CA ASN A 74 5.14 13.73 -5.38
C ASN A 74 6.35 14.16 -6.25
N ALA A 75 7.58 13.74 -5.92
CA ALA A 75 8.75 14.15 -6.71
C ALA A 75 8.99 13.28 -7.96
N GLY A 76 8.43 12.07 -8.00
CA GLY A 76 8.56 11.15 -9.13
C GLY A 76 7.78 11.61 -10.37
N GLN A 77 8.28 11.27 -11.55
CA GLN A 77 7.67 11.53 -12.84
C GLN A 77 7.02 10.25 -13.36
N ILE A 78 5.85 10.40 -14.02
CA ILE A 78 5.22 9.26 -14.70
C ILE A 78 6.19 8.69 -15.73
N GLY A 79 6.42 7.37 -15.67
CA GLY A 79 7.42 6.66 -16.46
C GLY A 79 8.70 6.31 -15.70
N ASP A 80 8.92 6.86 -14.51
CA ASP A 80 10.11 6.54 -13.70
C ASP A 80 10.16 5.07 -13.30
N ALA A 81 11.38 4.52 -13.20
CA ALA A 81 11.60 3.13 -12.87
C ALA A 81 11.15 2.79 -11.45
N VAL A 82 10.43 1.68 -11.34
CA VAL A 82 10.06 1.04 -10.08
C VAL A 82 10.78 -0.30 -9.99
N LEU A 83 11.45 -0.53 -8.87
CA LEU A 83 12.33 -1.67 -8.64
C LEU A 83 11.69 -2.68 -7.68
N GLN A 84 11.89 -3.98 -7.94
CA GLN A 84 11.57 -5.07 -7.02
C GLN A 84 12.80 -6.01 -6.99
N PRO A 85 13.56 -6.05 -5.88
CA PRO A 85 13.31 -5.31 -4.63
C PRO A 85 13.55 -3.80 -4.76
N GLY A 86 13.13 -3.00 -3.78
CA GLY A 86 13.41 -1.56 -3.76
C GLY A 86 14.91 -1.23 -3.62
N ALA A 87 15.30 0.01 -3.88
CA ALA A 87 16.71 0.41 -3.95
C ALA A 87 17.48 0.19 -2.62
N PHE A 88 16.84 0.47 -1.48
CA PHE A 88 17.42 0.19 -0.15
C PHE A 88 17.71 -1.29 0.09
N ASP A 89 16.93 -2.16 -0.55
CA ASP A 89 17.04 -3.61 -0.45
C ASP A 89 17.95 -4.21 -1.53
N GLY A 90 18.71 -3.37 -2.26
CA GLY A 90 19.72 -3.77 -3.23
C GLY A 90 19.25 -3.81 -4.68
N GLY A 91 18.00 -3.42 -4.96
CA GLY A 91 17.48 -3.35 -6.32
C GLY A 91 18.23 -2.32 -7.18
N LYS A 92 18.51 -2.67 -8.44
CA LYS A 92 19.20 -1.82 -9.40
C LYS A 92 18.39 -1.59 -10.67
N ASP A 93 18.54 -0.41 -11.26
CA ASP A 93 18.00 -0.08 -12.57
C ASP A 93 19.11 -0.22 -13.63
N PRO A 94 18.96 -1.04 -14.69
CA PRO A 94 17.73 -1.68 -15.16
C PRO A 94 17.43 -3.11 -14.66
N GLU A 95 18.34 -3.79 -13.94
CA GLU A 95 18.27 -5.24 -13.70
C GLU A 95 17.03 -5.71 -12.90
N ASP A 96 16.62 -4.91 -11.93
CA ASP A 96 15.52 -5.19 -11.00
C ASP A 96 14.27 -4.37 -11.28
N ARG A 97 14.25 -3.61 -12.39
CA ARG A 97 13.07 -2.90 -12.85
C ARG A 97 11.92 -3.88 -13.01
N ILE A 98 10.85 -3.68 -12.24
CA ILE A 98 9.62 -4.47 -12.34
C ILE A 98 8.56 -3.74 -13.16
N GLY A 99 8.61 -2.40 -13.18
CA GLY A 99 7.60 -1.58 -13.81
C GLY A 99 7.98 -0.11 -13.81
N THR A 100 7.01 0.74 -14.12
CA THR A 100 7.19 2.20 -14.13
C THR A 100 6.06 2.92 -13.42
N LEU A 101 6.36 4.03 -12.74
CA LEU A 101 5.35 4.87 -12.10
C LEU A 101 4.30 5.29 -13.13
N PHE A 102 3.02 5.06 -12.83
CA PHE A 102 1.93 5.26 -13.78
C PHE A 102 0.88 6.27 -13.33
N ARG A 103 0.48 6.23 -12.06
CA ARG A 103 -0.55 7.11 -11.49
C ARG A 103 -0.33 7.23 -9.99
N PHE A 104 -0.53 8.40 -9.41
CA PHE A 104 -0.54 8.58 -7.97
C PHE A 104 -1.53 9.68 -7.59
N VAL A 105 -1.98 9.68 -6.33
CA VAL A 105 -2.75 10.80 -5.78
C VAL A 105 -1.76 11.77 -5.14
N PRO A 106 -1.66 13.03 -5.61
CA PRO A 106 -0.74 13.99 -5.02
C PRO A 106 -1.09 14.28 -3.57
N ILE A 107 -0.09 14.29 -2.70
CA ILE A 107 -0.23 14.71 -1.30
C ILE A 107 -0.16 16.23 -1.23
N ASP A 108 -1.15 16.87 -0.66
CA ASP A 108 -1.15 18.30 -0.37
C ASP A 108 -0.29 18.59 0.86
N PHE A 109 0.76 19.39 0.66
CA PHE A 109 1.70 19.87 1.68
C PHE A 109 1.57 21.39 1.90
N SER A 110 0.54 22.04 1.37
CA SER A 110 0.38 23.50 1.45
C SER A 110 0.01 23.97 2.85
N GLU A 111 0.46 25.17 3.22
CA GLU A 111 0.07 25.81 4.49
C GLU A 111 -1.13 26.75 4.27
N PRO A 112 -2.03 26.90 5.28
CA PRO A 112 -2.00 26.26 6.59
C PRO A 112 -2.50 24.80 6.56
N ARG A 113 -1.94 23.91 7.39
CA ARG A 113 -2.35 22.48 7.47
C ARG A 113 -3.85 22.23 7.60
N GLU A 114 -4.61 23.16 8.18
CA GLU A 114 -6.06 23.07 8.34
C GLU A 114 -6.82 23.05 7.01
N SER A 115 -6.27 23.65 5.95
CA SER A 115 -6.88 23.66 4.61
C SER A 115 -6.71 22.32 3.87
N GLN A 116 -5.73 21.52 4.28
CA GLN A 116 -5.42 20.26 3.62
C GLN A 116 -6.54 19.23 3.81
N ASN A 117 -6.72 18.39 2.79
CA ASN A 117 -7.75 17.35 2.77
C ASN A 117 -7.25 16.02 2.18
N ASN A 118 -6.04 15.61 2.56
CA ASN A 118 -5.48 14.33 2.13
C ASN A 118 -6.31 13.18 2.72
N THR A 119 -6.75 12.25 1.88
CA THR A 119 -7.45 11.03 2.32
C THR A 119 -6.68 9.76 2.02
N VAL A 120 -5.69 9.84 1.12
CA VAL A 120 -4.88 8.71 0.69
C VAL A 120 -3.43 9.11 0.43
N ASP A 121 -2.53 8.22 0.79
CA ASP A 121 -1.17 8.14 0.26
C ASP A 121 -1.06 6.87 -0.59
N CYS A 122 -1.19 7.00 -1.92
CA CYS A 122 -1.24 5.85 -2.81
C CYS A 122 -0.75 6.15 -4.23
N ALA A 123 -0.19 5.12 -4.86
CA ALA A 123 0.34 5.16 -6.20
C ALA A 123 0.28 3.77 -6.88
N LEU A 124 0.41 3.80 -8.20
CA LEU A 124 0.42 2.66 -9.09
C LEU A 124 1.68 2.67 -9.94
N ALA A 125 2.31 1.50 -10.07
CA ALA A 125 3.31 1.26 -11.09
C ALA A 125 2.75 0.32 -12.16
N LEU A 126 2.85 0.67 -13.44
CA LEU A 126 2.53 -0.21 -14.56
C LEU A 126 3.51 -1.38 -14.59
N VAL A 127 2.98 -2.60 -14.71
CA VAL A 127 3.74 -3.84 -14.67
C VAL A 127 3.22 -4.82 -15.71
N GLU A 128 4.11 -5.65 -16.25
CA GLU A 128 3.70 -6.77 -17.10
C GLU A 128 2.98 -7.84 -16.27
N PHE A 129 1.92 -8.42 -16.80
CA PHE A 129 1.07 -9.38 -16.09
C PHE A 129 1.86 -10.56 -15.49
N CYS A 130 2.86 -11.09 -16.21
CA CYS A 130 3.69 -12.21 -15.74
C CYS A 130 4.63 -11.87 -14.57
N ASN A 131 4.80 -10.58 -14.26
CA ASN A 131 5.73 -10.10 -13.23
C ASN A 131 5.05 -9.80 -11.89
N ILE A 132 3.72 -9.82 -11.80
CA ILE A 132 2.96 -9.51 -10.60
C ILE A 132 1.90 -10.57 -10.33
N ASP A 133 1.68 -10.84 -9.05
CA ASP A 133 0.62 -11.69 -8.53
C ASP A 133 -0.28 -10.85 -7.62
N ARG A 134 -1.56 -11.22 -7.54
CA ARG A 134 -2.52 -10.59 -6.64
C ARG A 134 -2.45 -11.18 -5.23
N GLU A 135 -1.90 -12.38 -5.06
CA GLU A 135 -1.68 -12.95 -3.73
C GLU A 135 -0.74 -12.10 -2.88
N ILE A 136 -1.01 -12.08 -1.58
CA ILE A 136 -0.12 -11.52 -0.57
C ILE A 136 0.63 -12.67 0.10
N TYR A 137 1.95 -12.60 0.17
CA TYR A 137 2.77 -13.65 0.80
C TYR A 137 2.29 -13.94 2.24
N TRP A 138 2.14 -15.22 2.58
CA TRP A 138 1.60 -15.73 3.86
C TRP A 138 0.12 -15.44 4.16
N ILE A 139 -0.53 -14.53 3.43
CA ILE A 139 -1.97 -14.24 3.57
C ILE A 139 -2.80 -14.98 2.51
N GLY A 140 -2.31 -15.08 1.28
CA GLY A 140 -2.99 -15.68 0.14
C GLY A 140 -3.81 -14.65 -0.66
N GLU A 141 -4.84 -15.14 -1.35
CA GLU A 141 -5.71 -14.32 -2.19
C GLU A 141 -6.53 -13.31 -1.38
N VAL A 142 -6.67 -12.10 -1.93
CA VAL A 142 -7.57 -11.07 -1.41
C VAL A 142 -8.99 -11.39 -1.88
N ARG A 143 -9.86 -11.81 -0.95
CA ARG A 143 -11.22 -12.29 -1.28
C ARG A 143 -12.18 -11.18 -1.71
N GLY A 144 -11.91 -9.96 -1.28
CA GLY A 144 -12.74 -8.80 -1.54
C GLY A 144 -12.18 -7.57 -0.82
N TRP A 145 -12.92 -6.47 -0.89
CA TRP A 145 -12.63 -5.26 -0.11
C TRP A 145 -13.89 -4.77 0.60
N LYS A 146 -13.69 -4.04 1.69
CA LYS A 146 -14.76 -3.57 2.57
C LYS A 146 -14.96 -2.06 2.46
N GLN A 147 -16.22 -1.61 2.37
CA GLN A 147 -16.52 -0.18 2.42
C GLN A 147 -16.26 0.37 3.83
N LYS A 148 -15.85 1.64 3.93
CA LYS A 148 -15.39 2.26 5.17
C LYS A 148 -16.45 2.26 6.28
N ASN A 149 -17.74 2.32 5.93
CA ASN A 149 -18.84 2.25 6.89
C ASN A 149 -18.98 0.89 7.59
N PHE A 150 -18.35 -0.16 7.05
CA PHE A 150 -18.32 -1.49 7.63
C PHE A 150 -17.02 -1.80 8.37
N VAL A 151 -16.00 -0.92 8.30
CA VAL A 151 -14.76 -1.03 9.06
C VAL A 151 -14.98 -0.48 10.47
N LYS A 152 -14.77 -1.29 11.50
CA LYS A 152 -15.15 -0.94 12.88
C LYS A 152 -13.96 -1.00 13.83
N VAL A 153 -14.01 -0.13 14.84
CA VAL A 153 -13.13 -0.25 16.01
C VAL A 153 -13.36 -1.60 16.66
N GLY A 154 -12.27 -2.30 16.97
CA GLY A 154 -12.29 -3.65 17.50
C GLY A 154 -12.03 -4.75 16.47
N ASP A 155 -12.18 -4.47 15.16
CA ASP A 155 -11.90 -5.44 14.11
C ASP A 155 -10.44 -5.92 14.19
N LEU A 156 -10.25 -7.24 14.06
CA LEU A 156 -8.94 -7.86 13.98
C LEU A 156 -8.44 -7.83 12.55
N VAL A 157 -7.20 -7.38 12.38
CA VAL A 157 -6.58 -7.20 11.08
C VAL A 157 -5.20 -7.84 11.03
N LYS A 158 -4.72 -8.10 9.82
CA LYS A 158 -3.41 -8.66 9.54
C LYS A 158 -2.80 -8.02 8.30
N LYS A 159 -1.48 -8.05 8.22
CA LYS A 159 -0.72 -7.63 7.05
C LYS A 159 0.52 -8.51 6.87
N THR A 160 1.08 -8.47 5.68
CA THR A 160 2.47 -8.89 5.43
C THR A 160 3.22 -7.70 4.86
N GLY A 161 4.39 -7.39 5.41
CA GLY A 161 5.25 -6.33 4.87
C GLY A 161 6.73 -6.67 4.97
N ARG A 162 7.54 -5.97 4.17
CA ARG A 162 8.93 -6.37 3.94
C ARG A 162 9.83 -6.26 5.15
N THR A 163 9.44 -5.48 6.16
CA THR A 163 10.26 -5.25 7.36
C THR A 163 9.83 -6.17 8.50
N THR A 164 8.54 -6.19 8.84
CA THR A 164 8.05 -6.96 10.01
C THR A 164 7.38 -8.28 9.63
N ALA A 165 7.44 -8.67 8.36
CA ALA A 165 6.79 -9.86 7.82
C ALA A 165 5.29 -9.86 8.16
N PHE A 166 4.75 -11.01 8.58
CA PHE A 166 3.36 -11.17 8.99
C PHE A 166 3.13 -10.61 10.39
N THR A 167 2.20 -9.67 10.51
CA THR A 167 1.77 -9.11 11.79
C THR A 167 0.26 -9.01 11.86
N THR A 168 -0.26 -9.03 13.08
CA THR A 168 -1.68 -8.85 13.37
C THR A 168 -1.88 -7.68 14.32
N GLY A 169 -3.03 -7.03 14.23
CA GLY A 169 -3.39 -5.94 15.11
C GLY A 169 -4.90 -5.80 15.25
N ARG A 170 -5.30 -4.73 15.92
CA ARG A 170 -6.71 -4.37 16.13
C ARG A 170 -6.93 -2.92 15.75
N ILE A 171 -8.02 -2.64 15.05
CA ILE A 171 -8.45 -1.27 14.77
C ILE A 171 -8.85 -0.58 16.08
N THR A 172 -8.21 0.54 16.40
CA THR A 172 -8.45 1.34 17.62
C THR A 172 -9.20 2.63 17.32
N ALA A 173 -9.10 3.15 16.09
CA ALA A 173 -9.89 4.27 15.62
C ALA A 173 -10.20 4.17 14.13
N VAL A 174 -11.33 4.71 13.73
CA VAL A 174 -11.71 4.95 12.34
C VAL A 174 -12.05 6.44 12.20
N ASN A 175 -11.86 6.99 11.00
CA ASN A 175 -12.07 8.42 10.71
C ASN A 175 -11.14 9.36 11.50
N ALA A 176 -9.90 8.94 11.74
CA ALA A 176 -8.93 9.75 12.45
C ALA A 176 -8.37 10.88 11.55
N THR A 177 -8.01 12.01 12.17
CA THR A 177 -7.21 13.07 11.55
C THR A 177 -5.81 13.03 12.14
N VAL A 178 -4.78 12.96 11.29
CA VAL A 178 -3.38 12.78 11.71
C VAL A 178 -2.45 13.65 10.87
N ASP A 179 -1.39 14.13 11.49
CA ASP A 179 -0.33 14.88 10.79
C ASP A 179 0.89 13.97 10.63
N ILE A 180 1.31 13.76 9.38
CA ILE A 180 2.39 12.84 9.02
C ILE A 180 3.58 13.63 8.47
N ASN A 181 4.77 13.33 9.01
CA ASN A 181 6.02 13.94 8.59
C ASN A 181 6.70 13.08 7.53
N TYR A 182 6.89 13.62 6.32
CA TYR A 182 7.55 12.98 5.18
C TYR A 182 9.03 13.36 5.07
N SER A 183 9.64 13.82 6.16
CA SER A 183 11.00 14.39 6.22
C SER A 183 11.14 15.74 5.50
N GLN A 184 12.29 16.39 5.67
CA GLN A 184 12.62 17.68 5.03
C GLN A 184 11.59 18.80 5.28
N GLY A 185 10.92 18.77 6.44
CA GLY A 185 9.91 19.77 6.81
C GLY A 185 8.56 19.61 6.10
N LYS A 186 8.35 18.55 5.30
CA LYS A 186 7.06 18.26 4.67
C LYS A 186 6.15 17.55 5.66
N VAL A 187 5.18 18.27 6.23
CA VAL A 187 4.14 17.71 7.09
C VAL A 187 2.80 17.83 6.37
N ALA A 188 2.06 16.72 6.28
CA ALA A 188 0.74 16.68 5.67
C ALA A 188 -0.31 16.13 6.64
N ARG A 189 -1.47 16.80 6.70
CA ARG A 189 -2.65 16.40 7.44
C ARG A 189 -3.50 15.47 6.59
N PHE A 190 -3.77 14.30 7.14
CA PHE A 190 -4.65 13.27 6.57
C PHE A 190 -5.92 13.16 7.38
N LYS A 191 -7.05 12.95 6.71
CA LYS A 191 -8.38 12.73 7.29
C LYS A 191 -8.94 11.40 6.83
N ASP A 192 -9.96 10.89 7.52
CA ASP A 192 -10.58 9.59 7.21
C ASP A 192 -9.60 8.41 7.31
N GLN A 193 -8.73 8.41 8.33
CA GLN A 193 -7.70 7.39 8.52
C GLN A 193 -8.13 6.28 9.49
N ILE A 194 -7.62 5.07 9.25
CA ILE A 194 -7.70 3.93 10.17
C ILE A 194 -6.46 3.96 11.07
N ILE A 195 -6.65 3.80 12.37
CA ILE A 195 -5.56 3.57 13.34
C ILE A 195 -5.71 2.18 13.92
N THR A 196 -4.60 1.44 14.01
CA THR A 196 -4.53 0.16 14.68
C THR A 196 -3.54 0.19 15.84
N THR A 197 -3.53 -0.86 16.66
CA THR A 197 -2.38 -1.19 17.51
C THR A 197 -1.09 -1.25 16.67
N SER A 198 0.06 -1.02 17.30
CA SER A 198 1.36 -1.20 16.63
C SER A 198 1.45 -2.58 15.99
N MET A 199 1.70 -2.59 14.67
CA MET A 199 1.87 -3.80 13.88
C MET A 199 2.78 -3.57 12.67
N SER A 200 3.61 -2.53 12.67
CA SER A 200 4.45 -2.16 11.54
C SER A 200 5.65 -1.33 11.93
N GLU A 201 6.70 -1.40 11.10
CA GLU A 201 7.88 -0.54 11.21
C GLU A 201 8.18 0.15 9.87
N GLY A 202 9.18 1.05 9.87
CA GLY A 202 9.67 1.68 8.65
C GLY A 202 9.99 0.64 7.56
N GLY A 203 9.45 0.86 6.36
CA GLY A 203 9.56 -0.06 5.22
C GLY A 203 8.33 -0.93 4.97
N ASP A 204 7.43 -1.08 5.96
CA ASP A 204 6.14 -1.75 5.74
C ASP A 204 5.12 -0.88 4.99
N SER A 205 5.40 0.41 4.81
CA SER A 205 4.59 1.34 4.00
C SER A 205 4.21 0.72 2.66
N GLY A 206 2.91 0.68 2.37
CA GLY A 206 2.34 0.07 1.18
C GLY A 206 1.78 -1.32 1.43
N SER A 207 1.98 -1.92 2.60
CA SER A 207 1.33 -3.19 2.96
C SER A 207 -0.20 -3.06 2.91
N LEU A 208 -0.86 -4.03 2.28
CA LEU A 208 -2.32 -4.13 2.36
C LEU A 208 -2.71 -4.71 3.73
N ILE A 209 -3.59 -4.00 4.44
CA ILE A 209 -4.22 -4.48 5.66
C ILE A 209 -5.51 -5.20 5.30
N THR A 210 -5.65 -6.42 5.79
CA THR A 210 -6.82 -7.28 5.57
C THR A 210 -7.44 -7.70 6.89
N THR A 211 -8.73 -8.07 6.88
CA THR A 211 -9.35 -8.85 7.95
C THR A 211 -8.72 -10.24 8.05
N LEU A 212 -9.02 -10.98 9.13
CA LEU A 212 -8.51 -12.35 9.29
C LEU A 212 -8.94 -13.31 8.16
N ASP A 213 -10.05 -13.01 7.49
CA ASP A 213 -10.59 -13.76 6.36
C ASP A 213 -10.25 -13.14 4.98
N ASN A 214 -9.17 -12.35 4.89
CA ASN A 214 -8.58 -11.83 3.66
C ASN A 214 -9.43 -10.79 2.90
N VAL A 215 -10.23 -9.99 3.61
CA VAL A 215 -10.93 -8.85 3.01
C VAL A 215 -10.10 -7.58 3.23
N ALA A 216 -9.75 -6.88 2.15
CA ALA A 216 -8.98 -5.65 2.23
C ALA A 216 -9.76 -4.55 2.95
N VAL A 217 -9.09 -3.86 3.87
CA VAL A 217 -9.67 -2.76 4.66
C VAL A 217 -8.86 -1.47 4.58
N GLY A 218 -7.54 -1.56 4.45
CA GLY A 218 -6.71 -0.36 4.39
C GLY A 218 -5.36 -0.55 3.73
N LEU A 219 -4.74 0.58 3.38
CA LEU A 219 -3.39 0.65 2.84
C LEU A 219 -2.49 1.37 3.85
N LEU A 220 -1.58 0.63 4.46
CA LEU A 220 -0.63 1.14 5.46
C LEU A 220 0.26 2.22 4.82
N PHE A 221 0.44 3.37 5.49
CA PHE A 221 1.35 4.42 5.00
C PHE A 221 2.18 5.12 6.09
N ALA A 222 1.82 4.97 7.36
CA ALA A 222 2.56 5.56 8.47
C ALA A 222 2.41 4.70 9.74
N GLY A 223 3.25 4.96 10.74
CA GLY A 223 3.19 4.27 12.03
C GLY A 223 4.22 4.81 13.02
N SER A 224 4.15 4.30 14.24
CA SER A 224 5.08 4.54 15.33
C SER A 224 5.22 3.25 16.16
N SER A 225 6.00 3.28 17.23
CA SER A 225 6.11 2.15 18.17
C SER A 225 4.78 1.81 18.86
N THR A 226 3.77 2.69 18.82
CA THR A 226 2.50 2.49 19.52
C THR A 226 1.31 2.25 18.58
N VAL A 227 1.36 2.72 17.34
CA VAL A 227 0.24 2.64 16.39
C VAL A 227 0.69 2.41 14.96
N THR A 228 -0.19 1.84 14.14
CA THR A 228 -0.07 1.81 12.68
C THR A 228 -1.23 2.60 12.08
N ILE A 229 -0.98 3.35 11.01
CA ILE A 229 -1.93 4.22 10.35
C ILE A 229 -2.10 3.78 8.90
N ALA A 230 -3.35 3.65 8.47
CA ALA A 230 -3.70 3.20 7.13
C ALA A 230 -4.79 4.06 6.50
N ASN A 231 -4.68 4.25 5.19
CA ASN A 231 -5.73 4.84 4.37
C ASN A 231 -6.90 3.86 4.24
N GLN A 232 -8.13 4.35 4.17
CA GLN A 232 -9.29 3.52 3.81
C GLN A 232 -9.12 2.93 2.40
N ILE A 233 -9.24 1.61 2.25
CA ILE A 233 -9.06 0.99 0.93
C ILE A 233 -10.09 1.45 -0.09
N GLU A 234 -11.30 1.80 0.37
CA GLU A 234 -12.35 2.39 -0.46
C GLU A 234 -11.89 3.70 -1.12
N ASN A 235 -11.25 4.59 -0.36
CA ASN A 235 -10.75 5.88 -0.88
C ASN A 235 -9.61 5.65 -1.89
N VAL A 236 -8.71 4.69 -1.61
CA VAL A 236 -7.61 4.32 -2.52
C VAL A 236 -8.18 3.79 -3.85
N ARG A 237 -9.11 2.83 -3.76
CA ARG A 237 -9.82 2.23 -4.92
C ARG A 237 -10.49 3.32 -5.76
N ALA A 238 -11.24 4.21 -5.11
CA ALA A 238 -12.00 5.28 -5.74
C ALA A 238 -11.11 6.30 -6.47
N LEU A 239 -10.08 6.82 -5.80
CA LEU A 239 -9.23 7.89 -6.31
C LEU A 239 -8.26 7.38 -7.40
N LEU A 240 -7.74 6.16 -7.24
CA LEU A 240 -6.92 5.53 -8.27
C LEU A 240 -7.73 4.90 -9.40
N LYS A 241 -9.05 4.72 -9.25
CA LYS A 241 -9.95 4.06 -10.21
C LYS A 241 -9.52 2.63 -10.57
N VAL A 242 -9.17 1.84 -9.57
CA VAL A 242 -8.72 0.45 -9.72
C VAL A 242 -9.65 -0.53 -9.00
N GLU A 243 -9.57 -1.82 -9.34
CA GLU A 243 -10.12 -2.91 -8.54
C GLU A 243 -8.99 -3.62 -7.76
N VAL A 244 -9.16 -3.67 -6.44
CA VAL A 244 -8.23 -4.36 -5.54
C VAL A 244 -8.60 -5.85 -5.43
N ALA A 245 -9.88 -6.18 -5.57
CA ALA A 245 -10.42 -7.54 -5.59
C ALA A 245 -11.81 -7.52 -6.26
N GLU A 246 -12.29 -8.68 -6.69
CA GLU A 246 -13.51 -8.86 -7.50
C GLU A 246 -14.82 -8.75 -6.69
N GLN A 247 -14.75 -8.74 -5.36
CA GLN A 247 -15.92 -8.73 -4.47
C GLN A 247 -15.90 -7.53 -3.52
N VAL A 248 -17.09 -6.98 -3.28
CA VAL A 248 -17.35 -6.03 -2.18
C VAL A 248 -17.98 -6.81 -1.04
N ILE A 249 -17.34 -6.83 0.13
CA ILE A 249 -17.79 -7.59 1.30
C ILE A 249 -18.11 -6.62 2.43
N ASN A 250 -19.36 -6.65 2.88
CA ASN A 250 -19.91 -5.80 3.93
C ASN A 250 -19.74 -6.45 5.30
#